data_AF-A0A954JRL7-F1
#
_entry.id   AF-A0A954JRL7-F1
#
_cell.length_a   1.000
_cell.length_b   1.000
_cell.length_c   1.000
_cell.angle_alpha   90.00
_cell.angle_beta   90.00
_cell.angle_gamma   90.00
#
_symmetry.space_group_name_H-M   'P 1'
#
loop_
_entity.id
_entity.type
_entity.pdbx_description
1 polymer ?
#
loop_
_entity_poly.entity_id
_entity_poly.type
_entity_poly.pdbx_seq_one_letter_code
_entity_poly.pdbx_strand_id
1 'polypeptide(L)'
;MAQWKISGRQSACSKCSHPFEDGERHNSMVSFTEEEVRRGDFCQSCWEKGDIDVHWDEVEQGEGEAIAAPVEPHRFWWSTTHHSKPQKTLQMDMDALQRLFLELEKRQETKLRELRYVLCLLLMRKKRVKLERILRDESGESF
;
A
#
# COMPACT_ATOMS: atom_id res chain seq x y z
N MET A 1 1.98 -5.16 17.75
CA MET A 1 2.16 -5.57 16.33
C MET A 1 1.50 -4.51 15.48
N ALA A 2 2.25 -3.76 14.67
CA ALA A 2 1.70 -2.72 13.82
C ALA A 2 0.61 -3.28 12.90
N GLN A 3 -0.48 -2.54 12.74
CA GLN A 3 -1.64 -2.98 11.96
C GLN A 3 -1.43 -2.63 10.49
N TRP A 4 -0.67 -3.47 9.79
CA TRP A 4 -0.36 -3.34 8.35
C TRP A 4 -1.53 -3.73 7.44
N LYS A 5 -2.74 -3.22 7.74
CA LYS A 5 -3.95 -3.49 6.97
C LYS A 5 -4.43 -2.21 6.30
N ILE A 6 -4.22 -2.12 5.00
CA ILE A 6 -4.79 -1.02 4.19
C ILE A 6 -6.28 -1.29 3.99
N SER A 7 -7.12 -0.32 4.35
CA SER A 7 -8.56 -0.40 4.11
C SER A 7 -8.90 -0.40 2.60
N GLY A 8 -10.08 -0.92 2.28
CA GLY A 8 -10.60 -0.89 0.91
C GLY A 8 -10.87 0.55 0.42
N ARG A 9 -11.23 0.67 -0.85
CA ARG A 9 -11.75 1.94 -1.39
C ARG A 9 -13.00 2.34 -0.63
N GLN A 10 -13.11 3.60 -0.23
CA GLN A 10 -14.31 4.17 0.35
C GLN A 10 -15.27 4.64 -0.76
N SER A 11 -16.57 4.56 -0.50
CA SER A 11 -17.61 5.06 -1.41
C SER A 11 -17.98 6.52 -1.15
N ALA A 12 -17.27 7.20 -0.24
CA ALA A 12 -17.53 8.57 0.14
C ALA A 12 -16.23 9.27 0.57
N CYS A 13 -16.23 10.59 0.52
CA CYS A 13 -15.13 11.42 0.97
C CYS A 13 -14.87 11.25 2.47
N SER A 14 -13.64 10.91 2.87
CA SER A 14 -13.24 10.72 4.26
C SER A 14 -13.32 12.00 5.10
N LYS A 15 -13.40 13.18 4.48
CA LYS A 15 -13.52 14.47 5.18
C LYS A 15 -14.96 14.95 5.31
N CYS A 16 -15.65 15.13 4.18
CA CYS A 16 -17.00 15.71 4.17
C CYS A 16 -18.14 14.69 4.11
N SER A 17 -17.81 13.39 4.06
CA SER A 17 -18.77 12.30 3.89
C SER A 17 -19.62 12.36 2.61
N HIS A 18 -19.24 13.19 1.64
CA HIS A 18 -19.87 13.26 0.31
C HIS A 18 -19.78 11.88 -0.38
N PRO A 19 -20.89 11.21 -0.70
CA PRO A 19 -20.89 9.96 -1.46
C PRO A 19 -20.40 10.20 -2.89
N PHE A 20 -19.46 9.38 -3.36
CA PHE A 20 -18.94 9.55 -4.72
C PHE A 20 -19.94 9.06 -5.78
N GLU A 21 -20.15 9.87 -6.80
CA GLU A 21 -20.96 9.49 -7.96
C GLU A 21 -20.17 8.58 -8.93
N ASP A 22 -20.89 7.88 -9.82
CA ASP A 22 -20.23 7.08 -10.86
C ASP A 22 -19.50 7.99 -11.85
N GLY A 23 -18.20 7.75 -12.05
CA GLY A 23 -17.36 8.62 -12.87
C GLY A 23 -16.79 9.85 -12.13
N GLU A 24 -17.11 10.04 -10.84
CA GLU A 24 -16.58 11.16 -10.06
C GLU A 24 -15.07 10.99 -9.81
N ARG A 25 -14.29 12.06 -10.09
CA ARG A 25 -12.86 12.09 -9.78
C ARG A 25 -12.65 12.39 -8.31
N HIS A 26 -11.78 11.62 -7.67
CA HIS A 26 -11.35 11.83 -6.30
C HIS A 26 -9.87 11.48 -6.14
N ASN A 27 -9.28 11.86 -5.03
CA ASN A 27 -7.91 11.55 -4.69
C ASN A 27 -7.88 10.56 -3.53
N SER A 28 -7.20 9.43 -3.73
CA SER A 28 -6.89 8.51 -2.65
C SER A 28 -5.54 8.87 -2.04
N MET A 29 -5.41 8.73 -0.73
CA MET A 29 -4.16 8.91 -0.01
C MET A 29 -3.93 7.76 0.94
N VAL A 30 -2.69 7.33 1.07
CA VAL A 30 -2.21 6.41 2.10
C VAL A 30 -1.14 7.11 2.90
N SER A 31 -1.29 7.13 4.22
CA SER A 31 -0.31 7.63 5.17
C SER A 31 0.22 6.48 6.01
N PHE A 32 1.54 6.50 6.23
CA PHE A 32 2.25 5.49 7.01
C PHE A 32 2.78 6.11 8.30
N THR A 33 2.59 5.40 9.41
CA THR A 33 3.29 5.61 10.67
C THR A 33 4.03 4.31 11.02
N GLU A 34 4.86 4.32 12.06
CA GLU A 34 5.49 3.09 12.54
C GLU A 34 4.47 2.05 13.05
N GLU A 35 3.27 2.50 13.44
CA GLU A 35 2.26 1.69 14.12
C GLU A 35 1.07 1.32 13.22
N GLU A 36 0.80 2.11 12.19
CA GLU A 36 -0.42 1.98 11.39
C GLU A 36 -0.27 2.46 9.94
N VAL A 37 -1.17 1.95 9.10
CA VAL A 37 -1.35 2.40 7.73
C VAL A 37 -2.79 2.85 7.55
N ARG A 38 -2.99 4.13 7.25
CA ARG A 38 -4.31 4.71 7.03
C ARG A 38 -4.51 5.03 5.55
N ARG A 39 -5.73 4.79 5.05
CA ARG A 39 -6.16 5.21 3.72
C ARG A 39 -7.38 6.12 3.85
N GLY A 40 -7.34 7.25 3.16
CA GLY A 40 -8.49 8.13 2.94
C GLY A 40 -8.76 8.33 1.46
N ASP A 41 -10.01 8.60 1.10
CA ASP A 41 -10.44 8.97 -0.25
C ASP A 41 -11.13 10.35 -0.16
N PHE A 42 -10.74 11.31 -0.99
CA PHE A 42 -11.14 12.71 -0.85
C PHE A 42 -11.70 13.25 -2.16
N CYS A 43 -12.90 13.84 -2.12
CA CYS A 43 -13.45 14.55 -3.28
C CYS A 43 -12.53 15.71 -3.68
N GLN A 44 -12.63 16.14 -4.94
CA GLN A 44 -11.76 17.17 -5.49
C GLN A 44 -11.81 18.47 -4.66
N SER A 45 -12.99 18.87 -4.21
CA SER A 45 -13.16 20.09 -3.41
C SER A 45 -12.51 20.02 -2.03
N CYS A 46 -12.56 18.86 -1.36
CA CYS A 46 -11.83 18.66 -0.11
C CYS A 46 -10.32 18.57 -0.32
N TRP A 47 -9.88 18.02 -1.46
CA TRP A 47 -8.47 17.90 -1.80
C TRP A 47 -7.82 19.27 -2.08
N GLU A 48 -8.45 20.09 -2.91
CA GLU A 48 -7.93 21.41 -3.31
C GLU A 48 -7.87 22.41 -2.16
N LYS A 49 -8.77 22.28 -1.17
CA LYS A 49 -8.76 23.13 0.03
C LYS A 49 -7.56 22.88 0.94
N GLY A 50 -6.85 21.77 0.79
CA GLY A 50 -5.64 21.49 1.56
C GLY A 50 -5.86 21.09 3.02
N ASP A 51 -7.05 21.28 3.62
CA ASP A 51 -7.34 20.74 4.96
C ASP A 51 -7.63 19.23 4.93
N ILE A 52 -6.67 18.45 4.43
CA ILE A 52 -6.66 17.00 4.62
C ILE A 52 -5.88 16.74 5.89
N ASP A 53 -6.56 16.94 7.02
CA ASP A 53 -6.03 16.64 8.34
C ASP A 53 -5.84 15.13 8.47
N VAL A 54 -4.64 14.67 8.15
CA VAL A 54 -4.07 13.54 8.89
C VAL A 54 -3.50 14.15 10.17
N HIS A 55 -4.40 14.35 11.13
CA HIS A 55 -4.04 14.72 12.50
C HIS A 55 -2.99 13.71 12.98
N TRP A 56 -1.76 14.18 13.11
CA TRP A 56 -0.76 13.53 13.94
C TRP A 56 -0.92 14.20 15.28
N ASP A 57 -1.20 13.40 16.31
CA ASP A 57 -1.24 13.89 17.68
C ASP A 57 -0.05 14.83 17.90
N GLU A 58 -0.34 16.01 18.44
CA GLU A 58 0.66 16.98 18.86
C GLU A 58 1.74 16.21 19.61
N VAL A 59 2.94 16.15 19.04
CA VAL A 59 4.09 15.62 19.78
C VAL A 59 4.30 16.61 20.91
N GLU A 60 3.81 16.28 22.10
CA GLU A 60 4.18 16.95 23.33
C GLU A 60 5.71 16.98 23.36
N GLN A 61 6.26 18.19 23.24
CA GLN A 61 7.69 18.46 23.34
C GLN A 61 8.13 18.11 24.76
N GLY A 62 8.49 16.84 24.98
CA GLY A 62 9.28 16.46 26.13
C GLY A 62 10.61 17.19 26.05
N GLU A 63 10.85 18.09 27.00
CA GLU A 63 12.12 18.78 27.20
C GLU A 63 13.23 17.74 27.48
N GLY A 64 13.91 17.29 26.44
CA GLY A 64 14.95 16.27 26.59
C GLY A 64 15.62 15.92 25.28
N GLU A 65 16.71 16.64 24.99
CA GLU A 65 17.82 16.27 24.12
C GLU A 65 17.51 16.02 22.63
N ALA A 66 18.21 16.75 21.76
CA ALA A 66 17.97 16.79 20.32
C ALA A 66 18.02 15.39 19.66
N ILE A 67 16.86 14.82 19.35
CA ILE A 67 16.71 13.65 18.49
C ILE A 67 15.81 14.00 17.31
N ALA A 68 16.41 13.91 16.12
CA ALA A 68 15.84 13.81 14.78
C ALA A 68 14.81 14.86 14.32
N ALA A 69 15.08 15.44 13.15
CA ALA A 69 14.17 16.27 12.38
C ALA A 69 12.74 15.67 12.34
N PRO A 70 11.67 16.48 12.32
CA PRO A 70 10.31 15.98 12.24
C PRO A 70 10.20 15.04 11.04
N VAL A 71 9.97 13.76 11.33
CA VAL A 71 9.80 12.73 10.30
C VAL A 71 8.50 13.09 9.59
N GLU A 72 8.61 13.77 8.45
CA GLU A 72 7.44 14.04 7.63
C GLU A 72 6.78 12.70 7.32
N PRO A 73 5.52 12.49 7.74
CA PRO A 73 4.86 11.23 7.53
C PRO A 73 4.85 10.92 6.04
N HIS A 74 5.32 9.74 5.66
CA HIS A 74 5.31 9.31 4.28
C HIS A 74 3.85 9.23 3.80
N ARG A 75 3.47 10.17 2.94
CA ARG A 75 2.15 10.25 2.32
C ARG A 75 2.30 9.95 0.84
N PHE A 76 1.54 8.98 0.38
CA PHE A 76 1.42 8.68 -1.04
C PHE A 76 -0.01 8.92 -1.46
N TRP A 77 -0.19 9.63 -2.57
CA TRP A 77 -1.51 9.91 -3.09
C TRP A 77 -1.57 9.65 -4.58
N TRP A 78 -2.78 9.42 -5.09
CA TRP A 78 -3.04 9.27 -6.51
C TRP A 78 -4.47 9.72 -6.82
N SER A 79 -4.66 10.32 -8.00
CA SER A 79 -5.98 10.62 -8.52
C SER A 79 -6.62 9.35 -9.10
N THR A 80 -7.91 9.17 -8.88
CA THR A 80 -8.67 8.05 -9.42
C THR A 80 -10.12 8.45 -9.68
N THR A 81 -10.87 7.55 -10.32
CA THR A 81 -12.27 7.73 -10.66
C THR A 81 -13.09 6.72 -9.90
N HIS A 82 -14.15 7.17 -9.25
CA HIS A 82 -15.10 6.27 -8.60
C HIS A 82 -15.91 5.53 -9.66
N HIS A 83 -16.02 4.22 -9.51
CA HIS A 83 -16.84 3.38 -10.36
C HIS A 83 -17.81 2.61 -9.47
N SER A 84 -19.09 2.90 -9.62
CA SER A 84 -20.20 2.28 -8.90
C SER A 84 -20.26 0.76 -9.12
N LYS A 85 -19.81 0.31 -10.30
CA LYS A 85 -19.64 -1.10 -10.64
C LYS A 85 -18.16 -1.46 -10.67
N PRO A 86 -17.75 -2.57 -10.05
CA PRO A 86 -16.39 -3.04 -10.17
C PRO A 86 -16.09 -3.32 -11.65
N GLN A 87 -15.10 -2.62 -12.20
CA GLN A 87 -14.59 -2.98 -13.52
C GLN A 87 -14.04 -4.41 -13.47
N LYS A 88 -14.16 -5.12 -14.59
CA LYS A 88 -13.54 -6.45 -14.72
C LYS A 88 -12.04 -6.28 -14.48
N THR A 89 -11.57 -6.80 -13.33
CA THR A 89 -10.14 -6.90 -13.07
C THR A 89 -9.50 -7.67 -14.22
N LEU A 90 -8.33 -7.21 -14.68
CA LEU A 90 -7.50 -7.94 -15.63
C LEU A 90 -7.48 -9.42 -15.22
N GLN A 91 -7.99 -10.29 -16.09
CA GLN A 91 -7.97 -11.73 -15.85
C GLN A 91 -6.54 -12.18 -16.05
N MET A 92 -5.85 -12.42 -14.95
CA MET A 92 -4.49 -12.91 -14.95
C MET A 92 -4.52 -14.43 -14.93
N ASP A 93 -3.81 -15.08 -15.84
CA ASP A 93 -3.67 -16.54 -15.83
C ASP A 93 -2.76 -16.95 -14.66
N MET A 94 -3.38 -17.44 -13.59
CA MET A 94 -2.68 -17.80 -12.37
C MET A 94 -1.76 -19.01 -12.55
N ASP A 95 -2.11 -19.93 -13.45
CA ASP A 95 -1.33 -21.14 -13.70
C ASP A 95 -0.07 -20.78 -14.51
N ALA A 96 -0.20 -19.87 -15.48
CA ALA A 96 0.95 -19.31 -16.20
C ALA A 96 1.91 -18.57 -15.25
N LEU A 97 1.38 -17.75 -14.33
CA LEU A 97 2.20 -17.05 -13.33
C LEU A 97 2.92 -18.01 -12.38
N GLN A 98 2.28 -19.11 -11.97
CA GLN A 98 2.91 -20.11 -11.12
C GLN A 98 4.04 -20.84 -11.84
N ARG A 99 3.86 -21.19 -13.12
CA ARG A 99 4.93 -21.78 -13.95
C ARG A 99 6.12 -20.84 -14.06
N LEU A 100 5.88 -19.57 -14.41
CA LEU A 100 6.92 -18.55 -14.49
C LEU A 100 7.66 -18.39 -13.15
N PHE A 101 6.95 -18.37 -12.02
CA PHE A 101 7.55 -18.26 -10.69
C PHE A 101 8.53 -19.41 -10.40
N LEU A 102 8.19 -20.64 -10.78
CA LEU A 102 9.07 -21.81 -10.63
C LEU A 102 10.25 -21.78 -11.61
N GLU A 103 10.03 -21.34 -12.85
CA GLU A 103 11.11 -21.22 -13.86
C GLU A 103 12.17 -20.18 -13.47
N LEU A 104 11.75 -19.09 -12.84
CA LEU A 104 12.66 -18.03 -12.36
C LEU A 104 13.54 -18.46 -11.19
N GLU A 105 13.26 -19.59 -10.54
CA GLU A 105 14.08 -20.10 -9.43
C GLU A 105 15.55 -20.32 -9.81
N LYS A 106 15.78 -20.78 -11.04
CA LYS A 106 17.12 -21.12 -11.53
C LYS A 106 17.88 -19.90 -12.04
N ARG A 107 17.27 -18.71 -12.00
CA ARG A 107 17.83 -17.47 -12.57
C ARG A 107 18.34 -16.57 -11.45
N GLN A 108 19.63 -16.25 -11.49
CA GLN A 108 20.29 -15.45 -10.44
C GLN A 108 20.46 -13.98 -10.82
N GLU A 109 20.00 -13.56 -12.00
CA GLU A 109 20.03 -12.16 -12.41
C GLU A 109 19.15 -11.32 -11.46
N THR A 110 19.67 -10.18 -10.98
CA THR A 110 19.00 -9.34 -9.96
C THR A 110 17.56 -8.97 -10.35
N LYS A 111 17.35 -8.52 -11.59
CA LYS A 111 16.02 -8.16 -12.10
C LYS A 111 15.04 -9.34 -12.10
N LEU A 112 15.52 -10.55 -12.35
CA LEU A 112 14.70 -11.76 -12.34
C LEU A 112 14.38 -12.22 -10.92
N ARG A 113 15.29 -12.01 -9.97
CA ARG A 113 15.03 -12.20 -8.54
C ARG A 113 13.97 -11.22 -8.03
N GLU A 114 14.10 -9.94 -8.34
CA GLU A 114 13.10 -8.91 -8.03
C GLU A 114 11.74 -9.25 -8.63
N LEU A 115 11.70 -9.68 -9.88
CA LEU A 115 10.47 -10.15 -10.53
C LEU A 115 9.88 -11.37 -9.80
N ARG A 116 10.70 -12.36 -9.47
CA ARG A 116 10.27 -13.57 -8.73
C ARG A 116 9.69 -13.19 -7.37
N TYR A 117 10.28 -12.22 -6.68
CA TYR A 117 9.78 -11.69 -5.43
C TYR A 117 8.39 -11.05 -5.59
N VAL A 118 8.20 -10.17 -6.59
CA VAL A 118 6.88 -9.57 -6.89
C VAL A 118 5.83 -10.64 -7.22
N LEU A 119 6.19 -11.65 -8.00
CA LEU A 119 5.32 -12.80 -8.29
C LEU A 119 4.97 -13.58 -7.02
N CYS A 120 5.93 -13.78 -6.11
CA CYS A 120 5.69 -14.42 -4.82
C CYS A 120 4.63 -13.67 -4.01
N LEU A 121 4.78 -12.34 -3.87
CA LEU A 121 3.81 -11.49 -3.18
C LEU A 121 2.41 -11.58 -3.80
N LEU A 122 2.33 -11.56 -5.13
CA LEU A 122 1.08 -11.71 -5.87
C LEU A 122 0.42 -13.07 -5.63
N LEU A 123 1.19 -14.16 -5.71
CA LEU A 123 0.71 -15.52 -5.51
C LEU A 123 0.27 -15.76 -4.06
N MET A 124 0.99 -15.21 -3.07
CA MET A 124 0.59 -15.24 -1.66
C MET A 124 -0.74 -14.51 -1.44
N ARG A 125 -0.89 -13.31 -2.02
CA ARG A 125 -2.16 -12.55 -1.94
C ARG A 125 -3.34 -13.34 -2.53
N LYS A 126 -3.08 -14.18 -3.53
CA LYS A 126 -4.06 -15.08 -4.14
C LYS A 126 -4.16 -16.46 -3.45
N LYS A 127 -3.48 -16.65 -2.32
CA LYS A 127 -3.44 -17.91 -1.54
C LYS A 127 -2.97 -19.12 -2.35
N ARG A 128 -2.08 -18.91 -3.33
CA ARG A 128 -1.50 -19.97 -4.18
C ARG A 128 -0.18 -20.51 -3.63
N VAL A 129 0.55 -19.68 -2.89
CA VAL A 129 1.78 -20.06 -2.18
C VAL A 129 1.70 -19.55 -0.74
N LYS A 130 2.46 -20.17 0.15
CA LYS A 130 2.59 -19.76 1.55
C LYS A 130 4.06 -19.76 1.94
N LEU A 131 4.45 -18.84 2.82
CA LEU A 131 5.77 -18.86 3.42
C LEU A 131 5.77 -19.92 4.54
N GLU A 132 6.61 -20.93 4.40
CA GLU A 132 6.76 -21.97 5.44
C GLU A 132 7.87 -21.65 6.44
N ARG A 133 9.02 -21.17 5.95
CA ARG A 133 10.18 -20.83 6.78
C ARG A 133 11.04 -19.77 6.09
N ILE A 134 11.66 -18.90 6.88
CA ILE A 134 12.72 -17.99 6.43
C ILE A 134 14.05 -18.60 6.87
N LEU A 135 14.96 -18.80 5.91
CA LEU A 135 16.35 -19.17 6.17
C LEU A 135 17.19 -17.92 6.00
N ARG A 136 17.97 -17.56 7.02
CA ARG A 136 18.94 -16.46 6.95
C ARG A 136 20.33 -17.06 6.92
N ASP A 137 21.16 -16.60 6.01
CA ASP A 137 22.59 -16.89 6.01
C ASP A 137 23.36 -15.89 6.88
N GLU A 138 24.67 -16.08 7.03
CA GLU A 138 25.54 -15.22 7.85
C GLU A 138 25.57 -13.75 7.38
N SER A 139 25.10 -13.48 6.16
CA SER A 139 25.00 -12.14 5.58
C SER A 139 23.67 -11.45 5.86
N GLY A 140 22.73 -12.12 6.54
CA GLY A 140 21.48 -11.54 7.04
C GLY A 140 20.40 -11.26 5.98
N GLU A 141 20.77 -11.20 4.70
CA GLU A 141 19.88 -10.89 3.58
C GLU A 141 19.89 -11.99 2.51
N SER A 142 18.96 -12.92 2.60
CA SER A 142 18.61 -13.78 1.48
C SER A 142 17.64 -13.04 0.56
N PHE A 143 18.13 -12.56 -0.59
CA PHE A 143 17.30 -12.01 -1.69
C PHE A 143 16.70 -13.12 -2.55
#